data_AF-A0A537HJN4-F1
#
_entry.id   AF-A0A537HJN4-F1
#
_cell.length_a   1.000
_cell.length_b   1.000
_cell.length_c   1.000
_cell.angle_alpha   90.00
_cell.angle_beta   90.00
_cell.angle_gamma   90.00
#
_symmetry.space_group_name_H-M   'P 1'
#
loop_
_entity.id
_entity.type
_entity.pdbx_description
1 polymer ?
#
loop_
_entity_poly.entity_id
_entity_poly.type
_entity_poly.pdbx_seq_one_letter_code
_entity_poly.pdbx_strand_id
1 'polypeptide(L)'
;MNMDLLAERIWGTLNFIRIYLKRPDGDADFEKPLILPAGSTLRDVCKKISPRFVEGAKYAFVSGSSVKFTGQRVSLDHIPADKDVVTIMR
;
A
#
# COMPACT_ATOMS: atom_id res chain seq x y z
N MET A 1 -9.72 13.49 29.70
CA MET A 1 -10.18 13.04 28.37
C MET A 1 -9.01 12.31 27.74
N ASN A 2 -8.99 10.97 27.81
CA ASN A 2 -7.83 10.12 27.46
C ASN A 2 -7.96 9.45 26.09
N MET A 3 -8.96 9.83 25.29
CA MET A 3 -9.28 9.14 24.04
C MET A 3 -8.21 9.36 22.98
N ASP A 4 -7.60 10.55 22.92
CA ASP A 4 -6.53 10.86 21.97
C ASP A 4 -5.26 10.04 22.28
N LEU A 5 -4.88 9.97 23.57
CA LEU A 5 -3.74 9.18 24.04
C LEU A 5 -3.94 7.68 23.79
N LEU A 6 -5.17 7.19 23.94
CA LEU A 6 -5.53 5.81 23.64
C LEU A 6 -5.48 5.54 22.14
N ALA A 7 -6.01 6.45 21.32
CA ALA A 7 -5.96 6.34 19.86
C ALA A 7 -4.51 6.32 19.34
N GLU A 8 -3.63 7.18 19.86
CA GLU A 8 -2.21 7.18 19.51
C GLU A 8 -1.51 5.87 19.92
N ARG A 9 -1.78 5.35 21.12
CA ARG A 9 -1.22 4.06 21.56
C ARG A 9 -1.69 2.90 20.71
N ILE A 10 -2.98 2.86 20.36
CA ILE A 10 -3.55 1.85 19.47
C ILE A 10 -2.86 1.92 18.10
N TRP A 11 -2.71 3.12 17.55
CA TRP A 11 -2.05 3.32 16.26
C TRP A 11 -0.57 2.90 16.28
N GLY A 12 0.18 3.31 17.31
CA GLY A 12 1.59 2.94 17.48
C GLY A 12 1.79 1.43 17.68
N THR A 13 0.81 0.74 18.29
CA THR A 13 0.88 -0.71 18.51
C THR A 13 0.50 -1.50 17.25
N LEU A 14 -0.49 -1.03 16.49
CA LEU A 14 -1.00 -1.72 15.30
C LEU A 14 -0.11 -1.54 14.07
N ASN A 15 0.81 -0.58 14.09
CA ASN A 15 1.84 -0.34 13.07
C ASN A 15 1.27 -0.44 11.65
N PHE A 16 0.21 0.33 11.37
CA PHE A 16 -0.42 0.33 10.05
C PHE A 16 0.32 1.22 9.05
N ILE A 17 0.28 0.81 7.79
CA ILE A 17 0.75 1.56 6.63
C ILE A 17 -0.42 1.94 5.72
N ARG A 18 -0.35 3.14 5.14
CA ARG A 18 -1.29 3.64 4.13
C ARG A 18 -0.69 3.47 2.75
N ILE A 19 -1.41 2.81 1.85
CA ILE A 19 -1.01 2.60 0.47
C ILE A 19 -1.96 3.36 -0.45
N TYR A 20 -1.40 4.20 -1.31
CA TYR A 20 -2.17 4.95 -2.30
C TYR A 20 -2.15 4.23 -3.62
N LEU A 21 -3.32 3.87 -4.14
CA LEU A 21 -3.40 3.18 -5.42
C LEU A 21 -3.44 4.19 -6.56
N LYS A 22 -2.60 3.95 -7.56
CA LYS A 22 -2.58 4.69 -8.81
C LYS A 22 -3.01 3.80 -9.97
N ARG A 23 -3.95 4.27 -10.79
CA ARG A 23 -4.32 3.57 -12.03
C ARG A 23 -3.18 3.71 -13.07
N PRO A 24 -2.95 2.72 -13.94
CA PRO A 24 -1.91 2.80 -14.97
C PRO A 24 -2.00 4.08 -15.82
N ASP A 25 -3.22 4.44 -16.20
CA ASP A 25 -3.50 5.57 -17.11
C ASP A 25 -4.16 6.76 -16.39
N GLY A 26 -4.01 6.84 -15.07
CA GLY A 26 -4.69 7.87 -14.27
C GLY A 26 -3.90 8.31 -13.05
N ASP A 27 -4.52 9.19 -12.28
CA ASP A 27 -3.91 9.74 -11.08
C ASP A 27 -3.98 8.78 -9.89
N ALA A 28 -3.13 9.04 -8.91
CA ALA A 28 -3.16 8.34 -7.64
C ALA A 28 -4.37 8.83 -6.82
N ASP A 29 -5.13 7.89 -6.25
CA ASP A 29 -6.18 8.20 -5.29
C ASP A 29 -5.54 8.47 -3.93
N PHE A 30 -5.41 9.76 -3.58
CA PHE A 30 -4.90 10.19 -2.28
C PHE A 30 -5.99 10.39 -1.22
N GLU A 31 -7.26 10.33 -1.61
CA GLU A 31 -8.39 10.50 -0.69
C GLU A 31 -8.69 9.21 0.06
N LYS A 32 -8.52 8.06 -0.60
CA LYS A 32 -8.88 6.74 -0.06
C LYS A 32 -7.68 5.79 -0.04
N PRO A 33 -6.75 5.96 0.92
CA PRO A 33 -5.66 5.00 1.09
C PRO A 33 -6.19 3.64 1.52
N LEU A 34 -5.54 2.58 1.04
CA LEU A 34 -5.67 1.26 1.63
C LEU A 34 -4.83 1.20 2.91
N ILE A 35 -5.47 0.81 4.01
CA ILE A 35 -4.79 0.61 5.29
C ILE A 35 -4.48 -0.88 5.46
N LEU A 36 -3.21 -1.20 5.67
CA LEU A 36 -2.71 -2.55 5.92
C LEU A 36 -1.74 -2.58 7.11
N PRO A 37 -1.56 -3.71 7.80
CA PRO A 37 -0.45 -3.88 8.75
C PRO A 37 0.91 -3.71 8.07
N ALA A 38 1.86 -3.09 8.76
CA ALA A 38 3.25 -3.07 8.31
C ALA A 38 3.78 -4.50 8.12
N GLY A 39 4.61 -4.68 7.09
CA GLY A 39 5.10 -6.00 6.69
C GLY A 39 4.16 -6.76 5.73
N SER A 40 2.97 -6.23 5.43
CA SER A 40 2.13 -6.77 4.35
C SER A 40 2.85 -6.67 3.00
N THR A 41 2.58 -7.60 2.09
CA THR A 41 3.15 -7.59 0.73
C THR A 41 2.22 -6.89 -0.26
N LEU A 42 2.73 -6.53 -1.45
CA LEU A 42 1.87 -6.05 -2.54
C LEU A 42 0.80 -7.08 -2.98
N ARG A 43 1.06 -8.38 -2.80
CA ARG A 43 0.05 -9.43 -2.98
C ARG A 43 -1.12 -9.27 -2.00
N ASP A 44 -0.85 -8.89 -0.76
CA ASP A 44 -1.89 -8.64 0.24
C ASP A 44 -2.65 -7.34 -0.05
N VAL A 45 -1.96 -6.33 -0.59
CA VAL A 45 -2.62 -5.13 -1.15
C VAL A 45 -3.60 -5.53 -2.25
N CYS A 46 -3.19 -6.37 -3.21
CA CYS A 46 -4.08 -6.87 -4.27
C CYS A 46 -5.30 -7.63 -3.71
N LYS A 47 -5.11 -8.51 -2.71
CA LYS A 47 -6.21 -9.24 -2.06
C LYS A 47 -7.20 -8.29 -1.39
N LYS A 48 -6.73 -7.17 -0.81
CA LYS A 48 -7.56 -6.16 -0.17
C LYS A 48 -8.45 -5.41 -1.16
N ILE A 49 -8.00 -5.24 -2.41
CA ILE A 49 -8.80 -4.66 -3.50
C ILE A 49 -9.91 -5.63 -3.92
N SER A 50 -9.52 -6.85 -4.31
CA SER A 50 -10.46 -7.92 -4.67
C SER A 50 -9.69 -9.23 -4.86
N PRO A 51 -10.23 -10.40 -4.45
CA PRO A 51 -9.59 -11.70 -4.69
C PRO A 51 -9.23 -11.96 -6.16
N ARG A 52 -10.11 -11.55 -7.11
CA ARG A 52 -9.88 -11.71 -8.56
C ARG A 52 -8.76 -10.83 -9.12
N PHE A 53 -8.41 -9.76 -8.40
CA PHE A 53 -7.37 -8.83 -8.82
C PHE A 53 -5.98 -9.48 -8.77
N VAL A 54 -5.77 -10.43 -7.87
CA VAL A 54 -4.49 -11.11 -7.65
C VAL A 54 -4.10 -11.97 -8.85
N GLU A 55 -5.07 -12.65 -9.49
CA GLU A 55 -4.81 -13.59 -10.59
C GLU A 55 -4.24 -12.90 -11.84
N GLY A 56 -4.63 -11.64 -12.07
CA GLY A 56 -4.11 -10.84 -13.18
C GLY A 56 -2.83 -10.09 -12.86
N ALA A 57 -2.47 -9.91 -11.59
CA ALA A 57 -1.33 -9.07 -11.21
C ALA A 57 0.01 -9.76 -11.54
N LYS A 58 0.86 -9.08 -12.33
CA LYS A 58 2.19 -9.61 -12.71
C LYS A 58 3.32 -8.95 -11.92
N TYR A 59 3.25 -7.63 -11.79
CA TYR A 59 4.24 -6.80 -11.10
C TYR A 59 3.61 -5.47 -10.71
N ALA A 60 4.36 -4.64 -10.00
CA ALA A 60 3.91 -3.31 -9.63
C ALA A 60 4.99 -2.27 -9.92
N PHE A 61 4.55 -1.03 -10.10
CA PHE A 61 5.40 0.15 -9.98
C PHE A 61 5.14 0.81 -8.64
N VAL A 62 6.20 1.10 -7.91
CA VAL A 62 6.11 1.76 -6.60
C VAL A 62 6.84 3.10 -6.66
N SER A 63 6.26 4.09 -5.99
CA SER A 63 6.87 5.40 -5.76
C SER A 63 6.71 5.76 -4.30
N GLY A 64 7.83 5.90 -3.60
CA GLY A 64 7.82 6.20 -2.17
C GLY A 64 9.09 5.71 -1.50
N SER A 65 9.03 5.55 -0.19
CA SER A 65 10.23 5.30 0.64
C SER A 65 10.72 3.85 0.62
N SER A 66 9.89 2.90 0.17
CA SER A 66 10.30 1.49 0.06
C SER A 66 11.17 1.18 -1.16
N VAL A 67 11.33 2.13 -2.08
CA VAL A 67 12.10 1.97 -3.32
C VAL A 67 13.11 3.11 -3.49
N LYS A 68 14.16 2.87 -4.28
CA LYS A 68 15.22 3.86 -4.51
C LYS A 68 14.84 4.89 -5.56
N PHE A 69 14.00 4.49 -6.53
CA PHE A 69 13.61 5.31 -7.65
C PHE A 69 12.09 5.38 -7.77
N THR A 70 11.57 6.56 -8.11
CA THR A 70 10.14 6.75 -8.42
C THR A 70 9.75 5.90 -9.63
N GLY A 71 8.64 5.18 -9.52
CA GLY A 71 8.18 4.28 -10.58
C GLY A 71 9.04 3.03 -10.75
N GLN A 72 9.73 2.59 -9.69
CA GLN A 72 10.53 1.37 -9.74
C GLN A 72 9.64 0.14 -9.88
N ARG A 73 9.98 -0.73 -10.84
CA ARG A 73 9.31 -2.03 -11.02
C ARG A 73 9.73 -2.98 -9.89
N VAL A 74 8.76 -3.57 -9.23
CA VAL A 74 8.96 -4.55 -8.14
C VAL A 74 8.06 -5.77 -8.32
N SER A 75 8.42 -6.88 -7.67
CA SER A 75 7.58 -8.08 -7.61
C SER A 75 6.40 -7.88 -6.65
N LEU A 76 5.43 -8.80 -6.69
CA LEU A 76 4.28 -8.75 -5.77
C LEU A 76 4.63 -9.12 -4.32
N ASP A 77 5.82 -9.69 -4.09
CA ASP A 77 6.31 -10.04 -2.76
C ASP A 77 7.05 -8.86 -2.10
N HIS A 78 7.17 -7.72 -2.79
CA HIS A 78 7.70 -6.48 -2.25
C HIS A 78 6.86 -6.00 -1.06
N ILE A 79 7.55 -5.50 -0.03
CA ILE A 79 6.95 -4.92 1.17
C ILE A 79 6.93 -3.40 1.00
N PRO A 80 5.77 -2.77 0.77
CA PRO A 80 5.67 -1.33 0.70
C PRO A 80 5.80 -0.68 2.08
N ALA A 81 6.11 0.61 2.09
CA ALA A 81 6.19 1.46 3.26
C ALA A 81 4.95 2.37 3.37
N ASP A 82 4.78 3.03 4.53
CA ASP A 82 3.70 3.99 4.72
C ASP A 82 3.77 5.12 3.68
N LYS A 83 2.61 5.45 3.11
CA LYS A 83 2.37 6.45 2.06
C LYS A 83 2.96 6.13 0.69
N ASP A 84 3.38 4.89 0.44
CA ASP A 84 3.79 4.49 -0.90
C ASP A 84 2.63 4.57 -1.89
N VAL A 85 2.95 5.06 -3.10
CA VAL A 85 2.05 5.05 -4.25
C VAL A 85 2.34 3.81 -5.09
N VAL A 86 1.32 3.01 -5.34
CA VAL A 86 1.44 1.70 -6.00
C VAL A 86 0.54 1.65 -7.24
N THR A 87 1.13 1.31 -8.37
CA THR A 87 0.41 0.95 -9.61
C THR A 87 0.59 -0.53 -9.87
N ILE A 88 -0.48 -1.33 -9.80
CA ILE A 88 -0.42 -2.75 -10.13
C ILE A 88 -0.61 -2.94 -11.64
N MET A 89 0.31 -3.69 -12.25
CA MET A 89 0.29 -4.04 -13.66
C MET A 89 -0.23 -5.46 -13.86
N ARG A 90 -1.15 -5.62 -14.81
CA ARG A 90 -1.79 -6.88 -15.17
C ARG A 90 -1.39 -7.32 -16.57
#